data_AF-A0A9E5D2B4-F1
#
_entry.id   AF-A0A9E5D2B4-F1
#
_cell.length_a   1.000
_cell.length_b   1.000
_cell.length_c   1.000
_cell.angle_alpha   90.00
_cell.angle_beta   90.00
_cell.angle_gamma   90.00
#
_symmetry.space_group_name_H-M   'P 1'
#
loop_
_entity.id
_entity.type
_entity.pdbx_description
1 polymer ?
#
loop_
_entity_poly.entity_id
_entity_poly.type
_entity_poly.pdbx_seq_one_letter_code
_entity_poly.pdbx_strand_id
1 'polypeptide(L)'
;TVGGKVPVCVIQNTGMMESGDSIRGMAIDAGFPLVMLIGYRGWTRHGVITDSAARYTETFLHAMGINYYLVESDDDASRISVAFEEARATNRPVAVLVGDEYHGFNRM
;
A
#
# COMPACT_ATOMS: atom_id res chain seq x y z
N THR A 1 9.30 -15.68 4.73
CA THR A 1 8.07 -16.02 3.97
C THR A 1 7.13 -16.84 4.85
N VAL A 2 5.81 -16.66 4.74
CA VAL A 2 4.84 -17.52 5.45
C VAL A 2 4.54 -18.71 4.55
N GLY A 3 5.01 -19.91 4.92
CA GLY A 3 4.81 -21.13 4.12
C GLY A 3 5.36 -21.04 2.69
N GLY A 4 6.45 -20.29 2.47
CA GLY A 4 7.03 -20.07 1.14
C GLY A 4 6.21 -19.15 0.21
N LYS A 5 5.17 -18.49 0.72
CA LYS A 5 4.34 -17.53 -0.02
C LYS A 5 4.67 -16.08 0.35
N VAL A 6 4.24 -15.16 -0.51
CA VAL A 6 4.20 -13.72 -0.24
C VAL A 6 2.80 -13.39 0.27
N PRO A 7 2.63 -13.05 1.55
CA PRO A 7 1.33 -12.68 2.10
C PRO A 7 0.92 -11.27 1.65
N VAL A 8 -0.38 -11.00 1.80
CA VAL A 8 -0.96 -9.66 1.65
C VAL A 8 -1.54 -9.19 2.99
N CYS A 9 -1.28 -7.94 3.34
CA CYS A 9 -1.91 -7.23 4.44
C CYS A 9 -2.86 -6.18 3.87
N VAL A 10 -4.15 -6.24 4.23
CA VAL A 10 -5.12 -5.20 3.88
C VAL A 10 -5.24 -4.26 5.07
N ILE A 11 -4.97 -2.98 4.85
CA ILE A 11 -4.89 -1.99 5.92
C ILE A 11 -5.35 -0.63 5.39
N GLN A 12 -5.78 0.28 6.25
CA GLN A 12 -6.01 1.67 5.86
C GLN A 12 -4.74 2.50 6.10
N ASN A 13 -4.53 3.59 5.36
CA ASN A 13 -3.36 4.46 5.53
C ASN A 13 -3.11 4.91 6.99
N THR A 14 -4.15 5.19 7.78
CA THR A 14 -3.99 5.46 9.23
C THR A 14 -3.42 4.27 9.99
N GLY A 15 -3.98 3.07 9.80
CA GLY A 15 -3.48 1.85 10.44
C GLY A 15 -2.05 1.52 10.03
N MET A 16 -1.67 1.80 8.79
CA MET A 16 -0.30 1.65 8.30
C MET A 16 0.66 2.55 9.08
N MET A 17 0.32 3.83 9.28
CA MET A 17 1.16 4.76 10.02
C MET A 17 1.35 4.31 11.47
N GLU A 18 0.29 3.86 12.13
CA GLU A 18 0.36 3.30 13.49
C GLU A 18 1.20 2.00 13.55
N SER A 19 1.22 1.24 12.45
CA SER A 19 1.97 -0.02 12.34
C SER A 19 3.44 0.19 11.95
N GLY A 20 3.94 1.43 11.92
CA GLY A 20 5.27 1.75 11.41
C GLY A 20 6.41 0.97 12.05
N ASP A 21 6.36 0.73 13.36
CA ASP A 21 7.38 -0.08 14.04
C ASP A 21 7.35 -1.55 13.61
N SER A 22 6.16 -2.11 13.43
CA SER A 22 6.00 -3.48 12.91
C SER A 22 6.47 -3.58 11.46
N ILE A 23 6.19 -2.58 10.62
CA ILE A 23 6.67 -2.52 9.23
C ILE A 23 8.21 -2.46 9.21
N ARG A 24 8.81 -1.59 10.04
CA ARG A 24 10.26 -1.49 10.16
C ARG A 24 10.89 -2.81 10.61
N GLY A 25 10.47 -3.34 11.77
CA GLY A 25 11.11 -4.49 12.39
C GLY A 25 10.83 -5.81 11.68
N MET A 26 9.59 -6.04 11.26
CA MET A 26 9.20 -7.33 10.67
C MET A 26 9.27 -7.37 9.15
N ALA A 27 9.00 -6.27 8.45
CA ALA A 27 9.01 -6.29 6.99
C ALA A 27 10.36 -5.85 6.42
N ILE A 28 10.91 -4.73 6.92
CA ILE A 28 12.15 -4.15 6.38
C ILE A 28 13.39 -4.86 6.95
N ASP A 29 13.56 -4.86 8.28
CA ASP A 29 14.78 -5.36 8.92
C ASP A 29 14.94 -6.88 8.75
N ALA A 30 13.82 -7.62 8.81
CA ALA A 30 13.83 -9.08 8.61
C ALA A 30 13.88 -9.52 7.14
N GLY A 31 13.88 -8.58 6.18
CA GLY A 31 13.85 -8.90 4.75
C GLY A 31 12.65 -9.77 4.38
N PHE A 32 11.46 -9.40 4.87
CA PHE A 32 10.27 -10.21 4.68
C PHE A 32 9.45 -9.67 3.49
N PRO A 33 9.23 -10.49 2.44
CA PRO A 33 8.40 -10.07 1.32
C PRO A 33 6.94 -9.95 1.78
N LEU A 34 6.36 -8.76 1.61
CA LEU A 34 4.99 -8.44 2.02
C LEU A 34 4.36 -7.47 1.03
N VAL A 35 3.13 -7.74 0.59
CA VAL A 35 2.33 -6.74 -0.12
C VAL A 35 1.37 -6.08 0.87
N MET A 36 1.35 -4.75 0.94
CA MET A 36 0.40 -3.98 1.74
C MET A 36 -0.63 -3.33 0.82
N LEU A 37 -1.85 -3.85 0.80
CA LEU A 37 -2.99 -3.22 0.12
C LEU A 37 -3.57 -2.16 1.04
N ILE A 38 -3.28 -0.90 0.74
CA ILE A 38 -3.57 0.24 1.60
C ILE A 38 -4.77 1.00 1.05
N GLY A 39 -5.87 1.04 1.78
CA GLY A 39 -6.97 1.94 1.49
C GLY A 39 -6.51 3.39 1.64
N TYR A 40 -6.45 4.13 0.52
CA TYR A 40 -5.91 5.48 0.48
C TYR A 40 -7.00 6.52 0.81
N ARG A 41 -7.49 6.48 2.05
CA ARG A 41 -8.55 7.39 2.53
C ARG A 41 -8.14 8.84 2.36
N GLY A 42 -9.03 9.65 1.77
CA GLY A 42 -8.83 11.07 1.51
C GLY A 42 -7.96 11.38 0.29
N TRP A 43 -7.64 10.36 -0.53
CA TRP A 43 -7.02 10.54 -1.82
C TRP A 43 -7.96 11.22 -2.81
N THR A 44 -7.40 12.07 -3.66
CA THR A 44 -8.12 12.66 -4.78
C THR A 44 -7.14 12.93 -5.92
N ARG A 45 -7.52 12.59 -7.16
CA ARG A 45 -6.66 12.78 -8.33
C ARG A 45 -6.46 14.26 -8.70
N HIS A 46 -7.51 15.07 -8.53
CA HIS A 46 -7.53 16.47 -9.01
C HIS A 46 -7.98 17.47 -7.95
N GLY A 47 -8.23 17.02 -6.72
CA GLY A 47 -8.64 17.88 -5.60
C GLY A 47 -7.48 18.29 -4.70
N VAL A 48 -7.77 19.21 -3.78
CA VAL A 48 -6.85 19.54 -2.69
C VAL A 48 -6.97 18.48 -1.61
N ILE A 49 -5.85 17.85 -1.23
CA ILE A 49 -5.82 16.88 -0.13
C ILE A 49 -5.99 17.61 1.21
N THR A 50 -7.19 17.50 1.79
CA THR A 50 -7.53 18.04 3.11
C THR A 50 -7.26 17.06 4.24
N ASP A 51 -7.36 15.76 3.97
CA ASP A 51 -7.11 14.70 4.94
C ASP A 51 -5.62 14.57 5.27
N SER A 52 -5.29 14.59 6.57
CA SER A 52 -3.91 14.49 7.02
C SER A 52 -3.29 13.13 6.74
N ALA A 53 -4.05 12.03 6.87
CA ALA A 53 -3.54 10.71 6.56
C ALA A 53 -3.23 10.59 5.07
N ALA A 54 -4.11 11.13 4.21
CA ALA A 54 -3.85 11.15 2.78
C ALA A 54 -2.55 11.91 2.44
N ARG A 55 -2.37 13.10 3.04
CA ARG A 55 -1.22 13.97 2.84
C ARG A 55 0.10 13.31 3.21
N TYR A 56 0.12 12.52 4.28
CA TYR A 56 1.35 11.89 4.78
C TYR A 56 1.60 10.49 4.26
N THR A 57 0.64 9.84 3.58
CA THR A 57 0.76 8.43 3.14
C THR A 57 2.01 8.20 2.29
N GLU A 58 2.18 8.96 1.20
CA GLU A 58 3.34 8.80 0.30
C GLU A 58 4.65 9.22 0.98
N THR A 59 4.60 10.28 1.81
CA THR A 59 5.77 10.74 2.56
C THR A 59 6.25 9.67 3.54
N PHE A 60 5.33 9.00 4.23
CA PHE A 60 5.62 7.90 5.13
C PHE A 60 6.26 6.72 4.39
N LEU A 61 5.67 6.30 3.27
CA LEU A 61 6.21 5.22 2.44
C LEU A 61 7.61 5.53 1.93
N HIS A 62 7.82 6.76 1.46
CA HIS A 62 9.13 7.24 1.01
C HIS A 62 10.15 7.25 2.14
N ALA A 63 9.79 7.75 3.34
CA ALA A 63 10.67 7.76 4.51
C ALA A 63 11.07 6.33 4.95
N MET A 64 10.17 5.36 4.77
CA MET A 64 10.40 3.95 5.07
C MET A 64 11.15 3.21 3.94
N GLY A 65 11.40 3.85 2.79
CA GLY A 65 12.01 3.21 1.63
C GLY A 65 11.16 2.08 1.06
N ILE A 66 9.83 2.26 1.04
CA ILE A 66 8.84 1.31 0.53
C ILE A 66 8.29 1.84 -0.79
N ASN A 67 8.50 1.09 -1.86
CA ASN A 67 7.91 1.39 -3.17
C ASN A 67 6.41 1.17 -3.14
N TYR A 68 5.67 1.93 -3.95
CA TYR A 68 4.23 1.80 -4.04
C TYR A 68 3.69 1.94 -5.46
N TYR A 69 2.58 1.26 -5.70
CA TYR A 69 1.77 1.41 -6.91
C TYR A 69 0.41 1.98 -6.53
N LEU A 70 -0.07 2.97 -7.29
CA LEU A 70 -1.41 3.50 -7.13
C LEU A 70 -2.40 2.70 -8.00
N VAL A 71 -3.57 2.35 -7.48
CA VAL A 71 -4.66 1.71 -8.21
C VAL A 71 -5.89 2.58 -8.03
N GLU A 72 -6.35 3.20 -9.12
CA GLU A 72 -7.51 4.12 -9.11
C GLU A 72 -8.70 3.55 -9.88
N SER A 73 -8.46 2.55 -10.72
CA SER A 73 -9.47 1.91 -11.56
C SER A 73 -9.11 0.46 -11.87
N ASP A 74 -10.06 -0.27 -12.45
CA ASP A 74 -9.86 -1.67 -12.86
C ASP A 74 -8.70 -1.84 -13.87
N ASP A 75 -8.43 -0.83 -14.70
CA ASP A 75 -7.31 -0.84 -15.66
C ASP A 75 -5.94 -0.90 -14.97
N ASP A 76 -5.88 -0.50 -13.70
CA ASP A 76 -4.66 -0.51 -12.88
C ASP A 76 -4.48 -1.82 -12.11
N ALA A 77 -5.43 -2.75 -12.15
CA ALA A 77 -5.43 -3.97 -11.33
C ALA A 77 -4.17 -4.84 -11.54
N SER A 78 -3.57 -4.81 -12.73
CA SER A 78 -2.32 -5.52 -13.04
C SER A 78 -1.13 -5.09 -12.17
N ARG A 79 -1.16 -3.87 -11.61
CA ARG A 79 -0.13 -3.35 -10.69
C ARG A 79 -0.05 -4.15 -9.38
N ILE A 80 -1.13 -4.81 -8.97
CA ILE A 80 -1.12 -5.70 -7.80
C ILE A 80 -0.16 -6.87 -8.06
N SER A 81 -0.22 -7.48 -9.25
CA SER A 81 0.70 -8.57 -9.62
C SER A 81 2.14 -8.08 -9.65
N VAL A 82 2.40 -6.88 -10.18
CA VAL A 82 3.73 -6.26 -10.17
C VAL A 82 4.26 -6.10 -8.74
N ALA A 83 3.42 -5.64 -7.80
CA ALA A 83 3.81 -5.50 -6.40
C ALA A 83 4.20 -6.83 -5.74
N PHE A 84 3.50 -7.92 -6.05
CA PHE A 84 3.85 -9.26 -5.55
C PHE A 84 5.20 -9.75 -6.10
N GLU A 85 5.44 -9.57 -7.40
CA GLU A 85 6.71 -9.98 -8.01
C GLU A 85 7.88 -9.15 -7.47
N GLU A 86 7.70 -7.84 -7.29
CA GLU A 86 8.70 -6.97 -6.69
C GLU A 86 9.00 -7.35 -5.24
N ALA A 87 7.96 -7.52 -4.41
CA ALA A 87 8.13 -7.92 -3.02
C ALA A 87 8.91 -9.25 -2.93
N ARG A 88 8.58 -10.22 -3.79
CA ARG A 88 9.28 -11.51 -3.88
C ARG A 88 10.73 -11.36 -4.32
N ALA A 89 11.00 -10.57 -5.34
CA ALA A 89 12.34 -10.41 -5.91
C ALA A 89 13.28 -9.67 -4.96
N THR A 90 12.77 -8.69 -4.23
CA THR A 90 13.56 -7.82 -3.35
C THR A 90 13.62 -8.31 -1.91
N ASN A 91 12.72 -9.23 -1.51
CA ASN A 91 12.50 -9.58 -0.10
C ASN A 91 12.21 -8.34 0.76
N ARG A 92 11.41 -7.40 0.22
CA ARG A 92 11.02 -6.17 0.90
C ARG A 92 9.50 -5.99 0.85
N PRO A 93 8.93 -5.18 1.75
CA PRO A 93 7.54 -4.77 1.61
C PRO A 93 7.34 -3.89 0.37
N VAL A 94 6.17 -4.05 -0.28
CA VAL A 94 5.70 -3.19 -1.36
C VAL A 94 4.26 -2.77 -1.06
N ALA A 95 3.96 -1.50 -1.27
CA ALA A 95 2.63 -0.95 -1.05
C ALA A 95 1.80 -0.91 -2.35
N VAL A 96 0.50 -1.11 -2.22
CA VAL A 96 -0.49 -0.81 -3.26
C VAL A 96 -1.48 0.16 -2.64
N LEU A 97 -1.47 1.41 -3.10
CA LEU A 97 -2.41 2.43 -2.66
C LEU A 97 -3.68 2.31 -3.49
N VAL A 98 -4.81 2.04 -2.83
CA VAL A 98 -6.12 1.98 -3.48
C VAL A 98 -6.78 3.33 -3.34
N GLY A 99 -6.76 4.10 -4.42
CA GLY A 99 -7.21 5.50 -4.50
C GLY A 99 -8.66 5.67 -4.92
N ASP A 100 -9.44 4.60 -5.07
CA ASP A 100 -10.85 4.71 -5.44
C ASP A 100 -11.76 4.83 -4.20
N GLU A 101 -12.30 6.03 -3.98
CA GLU A 101 -13.33 6.31 -2.99
C GLU A 101 -14.68 5.85 -3.54
N TYR A 102 -15.33 4.83 -2.96
CA TYR A 102 -16.80 4.76 -2.81
C TYR A 102 -17.75 4.96 -4.03
N HIS A 103 -17.26 5.18 -5.26
CA HIS A 103 -18.07 5.52 -6.44
C HIS A 103 -18.17 4.37 -7.44
N GLY A 104 -17.20 3.45 -7.49
CA GLY A 104 -17.20 2.31 -8.41
C GLY A 104 -18.13 1.15 -7.99
N PHE A 105 -18.20 0.83 -6.69
CA PHE A 105 -18.96 -0.34 -6.20
C PHE A 105 -20.45 -0.09 -5.95
N ASN A 106 -20.92 1.17 -6.00
CA ASN A 106 -22.31 1.55 -5.69
C ASN A 106 -23.00 2.31 -6.83
N ARG A 107 -22.68 1.95 -8.08
CA ARG A 107 -23.56 2.19 -9.23
C ARG A 107 -24.27 0.88 -9.59
N MET A 108 -25.29 0.53 -8.80
CA MET A 108 -26.42 -0.28 -9.29
C MET A 108 -27.58 0.66 -9.63
#